data_AF-V4QYJ2-F1
#
_entry.id   AF-V4QYJ2-F1
#
_cell.length_a   1.000
_cell.length_b   1.000
_cell.length_c   1.000
_cell.angle_alpha   90.00
_cell.angle_beta   90.00
_cell.angle_gamma   90.00
#
_symmetry.space_group_name_H-M   'P 1'
#
loop_
_entity.id
_entity.type
_entity.pdbx_description
1 polymer ?
#
loop_
_entity_poly.entity_id
_entity_poly.type
_entity_poly.pdbx_seq_one_letter_code
_entity_poly.pdbx_strand_id
1 'polypeptide(L)'
;MMRTSHLSLRRPAPKVLAALLAILPVAACQNGQMTTASMPIAVEDRHPIGVVPERVVLDVNGGGAAELQSFVLAYGQEGHGPLYVLAPNGGDRRMSEAVYADARRAANAAGIPVASISYAGYEPVTRGAPVKLVYERMVAATTCGQWPDNAAQGARNEPYYNFGCATQKNFAAMLEDPRDLEGPRYQTPRDATRRDVVFDKYRQGERTGAEAETGGDGRASEVGE
;
A
#
# COMPACT_ATOMS: atom_id res chain seq x y z
N MET A 1 28.90 -16.91 82.83
CA MET A 1 27.93 -15.80 82.96
C MET A 1 27.26 -15.60 81.60
N MET A 2 26.00 -16.02 81.44
CA MET A 2 25.15 -15.70 80.29
C MET A 2 23.71 -15.65 80.79
N ARG A 3 23.10 -14.46 80.76
CA ARG A 3 21.72 -14.22 81.22
C ARG A 3 20.74 -14.70 80.14
N THR A 4 19.85 -15.62 80.49
CA THR A 4 18.66 -15.96 79.70
C THR A 4 17.54 -14.96 80.02
N SER A 5 17.18 -14.14 79.04
CA SER A 5 16.00 -13.26 79.12
C SER A 5 14.80 -14.00 78.53
N HIS A 6 13.86 -14.41 79.38
CA HIS A 6 12.59 -14.99 78.95
C HIS A 6 11.65 -13.88 78.45
N LEU A 7 11.33 -13.85 77.16
CA LEU A 7 10.20 -13.05 76.66
C LEU A 7 8.88 -13.76 76.95
N SER A 8 8.11 -13.19 77.87
CA SER A 8 6.71 -13.53 78.10
C SER A 8 5.86 -13.00 76.95
N LEU A 9 5.41 -13.88 76.04
CA LEU A 9 4.37 -13.56 75.07
C LEU A 9 3.03 -13.31 75.79
N ARG A 10 2.61 -12.05 75.86
CA ARG A 10 1.27 -11.67 76.30
C ARG A 10 0.27 -12.05 75.21
N ARG A 11 -0.77 -12.81 75.58
CA ARG A 11 -1.91 -13.14 74.71
C ARG A 11 -2.60 -11.83 74.28
N PRO A 12 -2.75 -11.53 72.99
CA PRO A 12 -3.47 -10.35 72.56
C PRO A 12 -4.94 -10.46 72.97
N ALA A 13 -5.52 -9.35 73.43
CA ALA A 13 -6.92 -9.31 73.84
C ALA A 13 -7.84 -9.66 72.65
N PRO A 14 -8.96 -10.37 72.87
CA PRO A 14 -9.86 -10.84 71.81
C PRO A 14 -10.43 -9.72 70.94
N LYS A 15 -10.45 -8.48 71.45
CA LYS A 15 -10.88 -7.27 70.73
C LYS A 15 -9.91 -6.87 69.61
N VAL A 16 -8.61 -7.14 69.76
CA VAL A 16 -7.59 -6.83 68.73
C VAL A 16 -7.69 -7.81 67.57
N LEU A 17 -7.99 -9.09 67.86
CA LEU A 17 -8.18 -10.12 66.84
C LEU A 17 -9.47 -9.88 66.03
N ALA A 18 -10.56 -9.45 66.69
CA ALA A 18 -11.81 -9.10 66.02
C ALA A 18 -11.66 -7.86 65.11
N ALA A 19 -10.88 -6.87 65.53
CA ALA A 19 -10.61 -5.68 64.70
C ALA A 19 -9.78 -6.02 63.45
N LEU A 20 -8.81 -6.93 63.55
CA LEU A 20 -8.02 -7.40 62.39
C LEU A 20 -8.86 -8.23 61.41
N LEU A 21 -9.78 -9.06 61.90
CA LEU A 21 -10.65 -9.86 61.03
C LEU A 21 -11.68 -9.02 60.26
N ALA A 22 -12.12 -7.88 60.83
CA ALA A 22 -13.09 -6.99 60.22
C ALA A 22 -12.53 -6.13 59.08
N ILE A 23 -11.20 -6.02 58.94
CA ILE A 23 -10.54 -5.20 57.90
C ILE A 23 -10.20 -6.02 56.65
N LEU A 24 -10.15 -7.36 56.75
CA LEU A 24 -9.90 -8.27 55.63
C LEU A 24 -10.87 -8.14 54.42
N PRO A 25 -12.19 -7.90 54.57
CA PRO A 25 -13.07 -7.82 53.41
C PRO A 25 -12.88 -6.55 52.56
N VAL A 26 -12.22 -5.50 53.08
CA VAL A 26 -12.03 -4.23 52.34
C VAL A 26 -10.88 -4.31 51.34
N ALA A 27 -9.96 -5.26 51.50
CA ALA A 27 -8.88 -5.52 50.54
C ALA A 27 -9.34 -6.35 49.31
N ALA A 28 -10.58 -6.86 49.31
CA ALA A 28 -11.11 -7.68 48.21
C ALA A 28 -11.69 -6.86 47.05
N CYS A 29 -11.94 -5.56 47.22
CA CYS A 29 -12.24 -4.66 46.11
C CYS A 29 -10.95 -4.19 45.43
N GLN A 30 -10.19 -5.13 44.89
CA GLN A 30 -9.26 -4.78 43.82
C GLN A 30 -10.15 -4.48 42.61
N ASN A 31 -10.39 -3.19 42.35
CA ASN A 31 -10.87 -2.72 41.05
C ASN A 31 -9.81 -3.12 40.02
N GLY A 32 -9.88 -4.37 39.56
CA GLY A 32 -9.22 -4.78 38.34
C GLY A 32 -9.81 -3.94 37.25
N GLN A 33 -9.16 -2.82 36.94
CA GLN A 33 -9.38 -2.16 35.67
C GLN A 33 -9.10 -3.26 34.63
N MET A 34 -10.16 -3.83 34.06
CA MET A 34 -10.04 -4.52 32.79
C MET A 34 -9.58 -3.45 31.82
N THR A 35 -8.27 -3.29 31.71
CA THR A 35 -7.66 -2.58 30.61
C THR A 35 -7.99 -3.40 29.38
N THR A 36 -9.13 -3.11 28.75
CA THR A 36 -9.41 -3.44 27.35
C THR A 36 -8.52 -2.55 26.49
N ALA A 37 -7.20 -2.65 26.71
CA ALA A 37 -6.18 -1.85 26.06
C ALA A 37 -5.34 -2.68 25.09
N SER A 38 -5.80 -3.89 24.75
CA SER A 38 -5.42 -4.48 23.47
C SER A 38 -6.22 -3.73 22.41
N MET A 39 -5.75 -2.54 22.01
CA MET A 39 -6.10 -2.07 20.67
C MET A 39 -5.68 -3.22 19.75
N PRO A 40 -6.63 -3.89 19.06
CA PRO A 40 -6.28 -4.97 18.16
C PRO A 40 -5.31 -4.37 17.14
N ILE A 41 -4.14 -4.99 16.98
CA ILE A 41 -3.17 -4.59 15.95
C ILE A 41 -3.95 -4.47 14.64
N ALA A 42 -3.91 -3.28 14.04
CA ALA A 42 -4.63 -2.99 12.83
C ALA A 42 -4.17 -3.92 11.70
N VAL A 43 -5.05 -4.21 10.75
CA VAL A 43 -4.70 -5.08 9.62
C VAL A 43 -3.56 -4.46 8.81
N GLU A 44 -3.59 -3.13 8.72
CA GLU A 44 -2.62 -2.29 8.01
C GLU A 44 -1.23 -2.36 8.66
N ASP A 45 -1.18 -2.40 10.00
CA ASP A 45 0.08 -2.53 10.74
C ASP A 45 0.66 -3.95 10.61
N ARG A 46 -0.20 -4.97 10.56
CA ARG A 46 0.22 -6.38 10.48
C ARG A 46 0.62 -6.80 9.06
N HIS A 47 -0.14 -6.35 8.07
CA HIS A 47 0.03 -6.67 6.66
C HIS A 47 0.18 -5.36 5.87
N PRO A 48 1.30 -4.64 6.04
CA PRO A 48 1.53 -3.40 5.33
C PRO A 48 1.63 -3.67 3.83
N ILE A 49 1.18 -2.70 3.05
CA ILE A 49 1.33 -2.70 1.59
C ILE A 49 2.52 -1.80 1.29
N GLY A 50 3.61 -2.41 0.84
CA GLY A 50 4.80 -1.70 0.41
C GLY A 50 4.77 -1.42 -1.08
N VAL A 51 5.37 -0.30 -1.48
CA VAL A 51 5.62 0.02 -2.88
C VAL A 51 7.05 -0.40 -3.22
N VAL A 52 7.20 -1.25 -4.23
CA VAL A 52 8.49 -1.80 -4.64
C VAL A 52 8.67 -1.72 -6.15
N PRO A 53 9.90 -1.52 -6.65
CA PRO A 53 10.17 -1.60 -8.07
C PRO A 53 10.12 -3.05 -8.55
N GLU A 54 9.39 -3.30 -9.63
CA GLU A 54 9.35 -4.56 -10.36
C GLU A 54 9.91 -4.34 -11.77
N ARG A 55 10.78 -5.26 -12.20
CA ARG A 55 11.32 -5.24 -13.55
C ARG A 55 10.48 -6.10 -14.48
N VAL A 56 9.95 -5.49 -15.53
CA VAL A 56 9.22 -6.19 -16.59
C VAL A 56 10.16 -6.43 -17.76
N VAL A 57 10.20 -7.66 -18.25
CA VAL A 57 11.11 -8.09 -19.32
C VAL A 57 10.33 -8.73 -20.45
N LEU A 58 10.62 -8.32 -21.68
CA LEU A 58 10.18 -8.97 -22.91
C LEU A 58 11.38 -9.46 -23.71
N ASP A 59 11.40 -10.75 -24.01
CA ASP A 59 12.42 -11.37 -24.85
C ASP A 59 11.96 -11.43 -26.31
N VAL A 60 12.65 -10.72 -27.21
CA VAL A 60 12.31 -10.66 -28.63
C VAL A 60 13.14 -11.66 -29.42
N ASN A 61 12.48 -12.71 -29.93
CA ASN A 61 13.08 -13.82 -30.67
C ASN A 61 12.69 -13.86 -32.17
N GLY A 62 12.48 -12.69 -32.79
CA GLY A 62 12.02 -12.55 -34.18
C GLY A 62 10.50 -12.71 -34.33
N GLY A 63 9.87 -11.82 -35.11
CA GLY A 63 8.42 -11.88 -35.40
C GLY A 63 7.47 -11.20 -34.40
N GLY A 64 7.96 -10.56 -33.35
CA GLY A 64 7.17 -10.01 -32.24
C GLY A 64 6.75 -8.52 -32.36
N ALA A 65 6.50 -7.98 -33.54
CA ALA A 65 6.23 -6.54 -33.70
C ALA A 65 5.01 -6.05 -32.89
N ALA A 66 3.93 -6.86 -32.85
CA ALA A 66 2.73 -6.54 -32.07
C ALA A 66 3.00 -6.63 -30.56
N GLU A 67 3.74 -7.63 -30.11
CA GLU A 67 4.11 -7.82 -28.70
C GLU A 67 5.01 -6.68 -28.23
N LEU A 68 6.03 -6.32 -29.02
CA LEU A 68 6.88 -5.16 -28.78
C LEU A 68 6.05 -3.87 -28.69
N GLN A 69 5.11 -3.66 -29.61
CA GLN A 69 4.23 -2.49 -29.58
C GLN A 69 3.39 -2.45 -28.30
N SER A 70 2.79 -3.59 -27.91
CA SER A 70 2.02 -3.68 -26.67
C SER A 70 2.87 -3.43 -25.42
N PHE A 71 4.11 -3.90 -25.43
CA PHE A 71 5.06 -3.68 -24.34
C PHE A 71 5.49 -2.23 -24.21
N VAL A 72 5.72 -1.55 -25.34
CA VAL A 72 6.02 -0.10 -25.36
C VAL A 72 4.81 0.72 -24.91
N LEU A 73 3.59 0.31 -25.28
CA LEU A 73 2.36 0.95 -24.79
C LEU A 73 2.21 0.78 -23.27
N ALA A 74 2.44 -0.43 -22.74
CA ALA A 74 2.42 -0.69 -21.31
C ALA A 74 3.47 0.17 -20.57
N TYR A 75 4.69 0.26 -21.08
CA TYR A 75 5.73 1.16 -20.55
C TYR A 75 5.26 2.62 -20.49
N GLY A 76 4.50 3.10 -21.48
CA GLY A 76 3.95 4.46 -21.44
C GLY A 76 2.92 4.71 -20.34
N GLN A 77 2.23 3.66 -19.86
CA GLN A 77 1.19 3.76 -18.82
C GLN A 77 1.76 3.58 -17.41
N GLU A 78 2.58 2.54 -17.20
CA GLU A 78 3.04 2.11 -15.87
C GLU A 78 4.56 2.21 -15.67
N GLY A 79 5.31 2.55 -16.72
CA GLY A 79 6.76 2.59 -16.70
C GLY A 79 7.34 3.71 -15.83
N HIS A 80 8.46 3.39 -15.18
CA HIS A 80 9.30 4.28 -14.42
C HIS A 80 10.75 4.20 -14.92
N GLY A 81 11.39 5.36 -15.08
CA GLY A 81 12.73 5.44 -15.67
C GLY A 81 12.73 5.13 -17.17
N PRO A 82 13.89 4.84 -17.76
CA PRO A 82 14.02 4.57 -19.19
C PRO A 82 13.61 3.14 -19.57
N LEU A 83 13.09 2.99 -20.79
CA LEU A 83 12.93 1.69 -21.45
C LEU A 83 14.26 1.27 -22.06
N TYR A 84 14.85 0.19 -21.57
CA TYR A 84 16.09 -0.36 -22.09
C TYR A 84 15.82 -1.40 -23.17
N VAL A 85 16.53 -1.27 -24.29
CA VAL A 85 16.72 -2.34 -25.28
C VAL A 85 18.10 -2.93 -25.04
N LEU A 86 18.13 -4.15 -24.51
CA LEU A 86 19.34 -4.88 -24.15
C LEU A 86 19.73 -5.84 -25.27
N ALA A 87 20.86 -5.59 -25.90
CA ALA A 87 21.41 -6.43 -26.95
C ALA A 87 22.45 -7.41 -26.38
N PRO A 88 22.36 -8.72 -26.70
CA PRO A 88 23.36 -9.68 -26.26
C PRO A 88 24.69 -9.43 -26.98
N ASN A 89 25.77 -9.32 -26.21
CA ASN A 89 27.12 -9.23 -26.75
C ASN A 89 27.42 -10.47 -27.61
N GLY A 90 27.93 -10.26 -28.82
CA GLY A 90 28.19 -11.34 -29.78
C GLY A 90 26.95 -11.94 -30.47
N GLY A 91 25.75 -11.39 -30.20
CA GLY A 91 24.51 -11.74 -30.90
C GLY A 91 24.37 -11.06 -32.27
N ASP A 92 23.20 -11.23 -32.90
CA ASP A 92 22.89 -10.57 -34.17
C ASP A 92 22.68 -9.05 -33.95
N ARG A 93 23.69 -8.27 -34.33
CA ARG A 93 23.67 -6.81 -34.24
C ARG A 93 22.58 -6.20 -35.12
N ARG A 94 22.31 -6.75 -36.31
CA ARG A 94 21.29 -6.21 -37.22
C ARG A 94 19.90 -6.39 -36.63
N MET A 95 19.64 -7.55 -36.03
CA MET A 95 18.40 -7.80 -35.29
C MET A 95 18.25 -6.82 -34.13
N SER A 96 19.30 -6.63 -33.33
CA SER A 96 19.27 -5.73 -32.16
C SER A 96 18.99 -4.27 -32.55
N GLU A 97 19.62 -3.79 -33.63
CA GLU A 97 19.39 -2.45 -34.19
C GLU A 97 17.97 -2.30 -34.76
N ALA A 98 17.44 -3.36 -35.40
CA ALA A 98 16.05 -3.37 -35.88
C ALA A 98 15.06 -3.28 -34.72
N VAL A 99 15.22 -4.09 -33.67
CA VAL A 99 14.37 -4.06 -32.47
C VAL A 99 14.42 -2.69 -31.79
N TYR A 100 15.60 -2.08 -31.68
CA TYR A 100 15.73 -0.73 -31.16
C TYR A 100 15.00 0.31 -32.02
N ALA A 101 15.15 0.24 -33.35
CA ALA A 101 14.43 1.12 -34.26
C ALA A 101 12.91 0.92 -34.16
N ASP A 102 12.44 -0.32 -33.98
CA ASP A 102 11.03 -0.66 -33.85
C ASP A 102 10.45 -0.10 -32.55
N ALA A 103 11.15 -0.26 -31.43
CA ALA A 103 10.79 0.33 -30.14
C ALA A 103 10.67 1.86 -30.23
N ARG A 104 11.60 2.54 -30.91
CA ARG A 104 11.54 3.99 -31.13
C ARG A 104 10.36 4.42 -31.98
N ARG A 105 10.00 3.64 -33.01
CA ARG A 105 8.81 3.92 -33.83
C ARG A 105 7.53 3.70 -33.04
N ALA A 106 7.44 2.62 -32.27
CA ALA A 106 6.30 2.33 -31.41
C ALA A 106 6.10 3.42 -30.35
N ALA A 107 7.18 3.88 -29.70
CA ALA A 107 7.12 4.95 -28.71
C ALA A 107 6.65 6.28 -29.32
N ASN A 108 7.21 6.66 -30.47
CA ASN A 108 6.79 7.87 -31.17
C ASN A 108 5.29 7.82 -31.54
N ALA A 109 4.82 6.68 -32.08
CA ALA A 109 3.41 6.48 -32.41
C ALA A 109 2.49 6.56 -31.17
N ALA A 110 3.00 6.19 -29.99
CA ALA A 110 2.30 6.27 -28.71
C ALA A 110 2.45 7.63 -27.99
N GLY A 111 3.16 8.60 -28.57
CA GLY A 111 3.45 9.88 -27.93
C GLY A 111 4.49 9.82 -26.79
N ILE A 112 5.18 8.69 -26.65
CA ILE A 112 6.22 8.48 -25.64
C ILE A 112 7.52 9.12 -26.13
N PRO A 113 8.20 9.97 -25.32
CA PRO A 113 9.45 10.59 -25.73
C PRO A 113 10.50 9.55 -26.11
N VAL A 114 11.01 9.63 -27.34
CA VAL A 114 12.02 8.70 -27.86
C VAL A 114 13.33 8.76 -27.04
N ALA A 115 13.61 9.89 -26.38
CA ALA A 115 14.73 10.05 -25.46
C ALA A 115 14.62 9.17 -24.20
N SER A 116 13.44 8.64 -23.89
CA SER A 116 13.24 7.70 -22.78
C SER A 116 13.65 6.27 -23.13
N ILE A 117 13.96 5.98 -24.40
CA ILE A 117 14.44 4.66 -24.84
C ILE A 117 15.97 4.67 -24.86
N SER A 118 16.56 3.76 -24.11
CA SER A 118 18.01 3.55 -24.03
C SER A 118 18.42 2.23 -24.68
N TYR A 119 19.62 2.18 -25.23
CA TYR A 119 20.21 0.98 -25.81
C TYR A 119 21.45 0.58 -25.01
N ALA A 120 21.54 -0.68 -24.59
CA ALA A 120 22.69 -1.18 -23.84
C ALA A 120 23.03 -2.62 -24.24
N GLY A 121 24.29 -3.00 -24.05
CA GLY A 121 24.74 -4.39 -24.22
C GLY A 121 24.60 -5.18 -22.92
N TYR A 122 24.42 -6.50 -23.01
CA TYR A 122 24.53 -7.41 -21.87
C TYR A 122 25.34 -8.66 -22.24
N GLU A 123 25.96 -9.29 -21.24
CA GLU A 123 26.71 -10.52 -21.44
C GLU A 123 25.77 -11.74 -21.36
N PRO A 124 25.59 -12.52 -22.43
CA PRO A 124 24.66 -13.63 -22.44
C PRO A 124 25.23 -14.87 -21.73
N VAL A 125 24.39 -15.57 -20.97
CA VAL A 125 24.76 -16.85 -20.32
C VAL A 125 24.79 -18.00 -21.33
N THR A 126 23.94 -17.94 -22.36
CA THR A 126 23.77 -18.99 -23.36
C THR A 126 24.01 -18.46 -24.77
N ARG A 127 24.48 -19.32 -25.67
CA ARG A 127 24.52 -19.01 -27.11
C ARG A 127 23.10 -18.80 -27.63
N GLY A 128 22.91 -17.78 -28.48
CA GLY A 128 21.62 -17.46 -29.08
C GLY A 128 20.65 -16.73 -28.13
N ALA A 129 21.16 -15.95 -27.18
CA ALA A 129 20.32 -15.18 -26.27
C ALA A 129 19.48 -14.11 -27.02
N PRO A 130 18.26 -13.77 -26.54
CA PRO A 130 17.37 -12.80 -27.18
C PRO A 130 17.82 -11.35 -26.98
N VAL A 131 17.27 -10.46 -27.80
CA VAL A 131 17.21 -9.03 -27.48
C VAL A 131 16.13 -8.82 -26.44
N LYS A 132 16.41 -8.10 -25.35
CA LYS A 132 15.45 -7.89 -24.26
C LYS A 132 14.95 -6.45 -24.24
N LEU A 133 13.65 -6.24 -24.11
CA LEU A 133 13.10 -4.96 -23.70
C LEU A 133 12.83 -5.00 -22.20
N VAL A 134 13.28 -3.99 -21.49
CA VAL A 134 13.24 -3.95 -20.03
C VAL A 134 12.86 -2.56 -19.55
N TYR A 135 11.85 -2.47 -18.70
CA TYR A 135 11.59 -1.26 -17.92
C TYR A 135 11.25 -1.65 -16.48
N GLU A 136 11.28 -0.67 -15.58
CA GLU A 136 10.86 -0.83 -14.20
C GLU A 136 9.49 -0.20 -14.02
N ARG A 137 8.62 -0.82 -13.22
CA ARG A 137 7.35 -0.26 -12.79
C ARG A 137 7.27 -0.33 -11.28
N MET A 138 6.44 0.51 -10.67
CA MET A 138 6.17 0.41 -9.24
C MET A 138 4.99 -0.54 -9.04
N VAL A 139 5.10 -1.46 -8.09
CA VAL A 139 4.01 -2.37 -7.69
C VAL A 139 3.72 -2.25 -6.21
N ALA A 140 2.44 -2.36 -5.84
CA ALA A 140 2.03 -2.51 -4.47
C ALA A 140 2.07 -3.99 -4.11
N ALA A 141 2.79 -4.34 -3.05
CA ALA A 141 2.94 -5.72 -2.61
C ALA A 141 2.80 -5.84 -1.10
N THR A 142 2.22 -6.95 -0.65
CA THR A 142 2.16 -7.32 0.76
C THR A 142 2.59 -8.76 0.93
N THR A 143 3.30 -9.07 2.01
CA THR A 143 3.76 -10.42 2.31
C THR A 143 2.65 -11.18 3.02
N CYS A 144 2.17 -12.27 2.41
CA CYS A 144 1.06 -13.05 2.93
C CYS A 144 1.33 -14.56 2.93
N GLY A 145 0.57 -15.30 3.75
CA GLY A 145 0.58 -16.76 3.76
C GLY A 145 1.51 -17.36 4.81
N GLN A 146 1.49 -16.82 6.03
CA GLN A 146 2.21 -17.42 7.16
C GLN A 146 1.22 -17.86 8.23
N TRP A 147 1.26 -19.12 8.65
CA TRP A 147 0.38 -19.65 9.70
C TRP A 147 1.21 -20.03 10.93
N PRO A 148 1.63 -19.04 11.74
CA PRO A 148 2.58 -19.29 12.83
C PRO A 148 1.97 -20.11 13.97
N ASP A 149 0.66 -20.00 14.19
CA ASP A 149 -0.03 -20.60 15.34
C ASP A 149 -1.34 -21.30 14.93
N ASN A 150 -1.92 -22.07 15.85
CA ASN A 150 -3.22 -22.70 15.62
C ASN A 150 -4.35 -21.66 15.80
N ALA A 151 -5.11 -21.41 14.72
CA ALA A 151 -6.23 -20.46 14.73
C ALA A 151 -7.34 -20.80 15.74
N ALA A 152 -7.45 -22.05 16.20
CA ALA A 152 -8.40 -22.45 17.23
C ALA A 152 -7.92 -22.12 18.66
N GLN A 153 -6.67 -21.71 18.85
CA GLN A 153 -6.09 -21.37 20.15
C GLN A 153 -6.07 -19.85 20.31
N GLY A 154 -7.14 -19.28 20.86
CA GLY A 154 -7.33 -17.83 21.00
C GLY A 154 -7.77 -17.41 22.40
N ALA A 155 -6.97 -17.70 23.44
CA ALA A 155 -7.36 -17.38 24.83
C ALA A 155 -7.53 -15.87 25.10
N ARG A 156 -6.94 -15.02 24.27
CA ARG A 156 -7.02 -13.55 24.35
C ARG A 156 -8.07 -12.92 23.42
N ASN A 157 -8.78 -13.72 22.61
CA ASN A 157 -9.76 -13.23 21.63
C ASN A 157 -9.22 -12.14 20.67
N GLU A 158 -7.95 -12.27 20.27
CA GLU A 158 -7.29 -11.37 19.32
C GLU A 158 -7.47 -11.89 17.88
N PRO A 159 -7.48 -11.00 16.85
CA PRO A 159 -7.48 -11.43 15.46
C PRO A 159 -6.30 -12.36 15.17
N TYR A 160 -6.58 -13.46 14.46
CA TYR A 160 -5.55 -14.39 14.02
C TYR A 160 -4.50 -13.69 13.13
N TYR A 161 -3.26 -14.18 13.12
CA TYR A 161 -2.15 -13.54 12.40
C TYR A 161 -2.47 -13.25 10.92
N ASN A 162 -3.03 -14.20 10.17
CA ASN A 162 -3.37 -13.99 8.75
C ASN A 162 -4.67 -13.20 8.51
N PHE A 163 -5.36 -12.74 9.56
CA PHE A 163 -6.58 -11.97 9.40
C PHE A 163 -6.29 -10.70 8.58
N GLY A 164 -7.10 -10.46 7.55
CA GLY A 164 -6.95 -9.30 6.65
C GLY A 164 -5.89 -9.42 5.55
N CYS A 165 -5.02 -10.43 5.58
CA CYS A 165 -3.93 -10.57 4.59
C CYS A 165 -4.44 -10.67 3.14
N ALA A 166 -5.45 -11.51 2.91
CA ALA A 166 -6.05 -11.66 1.59
C ALA A 166 -6.67 -10.35 1.09
N THR A 167 -7.28 -9.57 1.99
CA THR A 167 -7.83 -8.25 1.68
C THR A 167 -6.74 -7.28 1.26
N GLN A 168 -5.66 -7.17 2.04
CA GLN A 168 -4.52 -6.31 1.72
C GLN A 168 -3.86 -6.70 0.40
N LYS A 169 -3.74 -8.00 0.13
CA LYS A 169 -3.16 -8.51 -1.12
C LYS A 169 -4.04 -8.19 -2.33
N ASN A 170 -5.36 -8.35 -2.20
CA ASN A 170 -6.28 -7.99 -3.27
C ASN A 170 -6.34 -6.48 -3.49
N PHE A 171 -6.33 -5.69 -2.41
CA PHE A 171 -6.27 -4.23 -2.51
C PHE A 171 -4.99 -3.79 -3.24
N ALA A 172 -3.83 -4.32 -2.86
CA ALA A 172 -2.56 -4.06 -3.54
C ALA A 172 -2.61 -4.40 -5.04
N ALA A 173 -3.29 -5.49 -5.42
CA ALA A 173 -3.44 -5.90 -6.82
C ALA A 173 -4.43 -5.04 -7.64
N MET A 174 -5.34 -4.32 -6.98
CA MET A 174 -6.32 -3.45 -7.62
C MET A 174 -5.82 -2.00 -7.80
N LEU A 175 -4.68 -1.65 -7.19
CA LEU A 175 -4.12 -0.31 -7.31
C LEU A 175 -3.57 -0.08 -8.71
N GLU A 176 -4.09 0.96 -9.38
CA GLU A 176 -3.60 1.39 -10.69
C GLU A 176 -2.21 2.05 -10.58
N ASP A 177 -2.03 3.01 -9.66
CA ASP A 177 -0.73 3.62 -9.37
C ASP A 177 -0.33 3.41 -7.90
N PRO A 178 0.59 2.47 -7.64
CA PRO A 178 1.07 2.18 -6.28
C PRO A 178 1.71 3.37 -5.56
N ARG A 179 2.24 4.36 -6.28
CA ARG A 179 2.93 5.52 -5.68
C ARG A 179 1.97 6.42 -4.91
N ASP A 180 0.66 6.32 -5.17
CA ASP A 180 -0.36 7.06 -4.43
C ASP A 180 -0.41 6.67 -2.94
N LEU A 181 0.13 5.49 -2.58
CA LEU A 181 0.27 5.07 -1.19
C LEU A 181 1.38 5.83 -0.45
N GLU A 182 2.39 6.33 -1.15
CA GLU A 182 3.51 7.08 -0.55
C GLU A 182 3.16 8.56 -0.33
N GLY A 183 2.20 9.09 -1.09
CA GLY A 183 1.73 10.44 -0.91
C GLY A 183 0.69 10.87 -1.96
N PRO A 184 0.00 11.99 -1.72
CA PRO A 184 -0.96 12.53 -2.67
C PRO A 184 -0.26 12.99 -3.96
N ARG A 185 -0.90 12.77 -5.11
CA ARG A 185 -0.46 13.37 -6.38
C ARG A 185 -0.48 14.89 -6.30
N TYR A 186 0.40 15.52 -7.07
CA TYR A 186 0.32 16.97 -7.26
C TYR A 186 -1.04 17.35 -7.83
N GLN A 187 -1.71 18.31 -7.19
CA GLN A 187 -2.94 18.87 -7.71
C GLN A 187 -2.66 19.61 -9.00
N THR A 188 -3.55 19.48 -9.98
CA THR A 188 -3.48 20.28 -11.20
C THR A 188 -3.58 21.76 -10.84
N PRO A 189 -2.98 22.65 -11.64
CA PRO A 189 -3.14 24.09 -11.45
C PRO A 189 -4.62 24.46 -11.45
N ARG A 190 -4.94 25.44 -10.61
CA ARG A 190 -6.25 26.05 -10.54
C ARG A 190 -6.68 26.54 -11.93
N ASP A 191 -7.88 26.15 -12.35
CA ASP A 191 -8.52 26.65 -13.56
C ASP A 191 -8.84 28.15 -13.39
N ALA A 192 -8.00 29.00 -14.00
CA ALA A 192 -8.14 30.44 -13.97
C ALA A 192 -9.40 30.90 -14.71
N THR A 193 -9.66 30.32 -15.89
CA THR A 193 -10.83 30.66 -16.72
C THR A 193 -12.13 30.42 -15.99
N ARG A 194 -12.28 29.25 -15.36
CA ARG A 194 -13.48 28.96 -14.55
C ARG A 194 -13.64 29.93 -13.39
N ARG A 195 -12.55 30.38 -12.78
CA ARG A 195 -12.60 31.33 -11.66
C ARG A 195 -12.97 32.73 -12.10
N ASP A 196 -12.42 33.19 -13.21
CA ASP A 196 -12.76 34.50 -13.77
C ASP A 196 -14.25 34.53 -14.13
N VAL A 197 -14.75 33.50 -14.82
CA VAL A 197 -16.18 33.36 -15.14
C VAL A 197 -17.05 33.38 -13.88
N VAL A 198 -16.70 32.60 -12.85
CA VAL A 198 -17.47 32.57 -11.59
C VAL A 198 -17.43 33.93 -10.89
N PHE A 199 -16.29 34.62 -10.92
CA PHE A 199 -16.11 35.92 -10.29
C PHE A 199 -16.88 37.03 -11.01
N ASP A 200 -16.89 37.01 -12.34
CA ASP A 200 -17.65 37.95 -13.17
C ASP A 200 -19.15 37.78 -12.96
N LYS A 201 -19.65 36.53 -12.96
CA LYS A 201 -21.04 36.23 -12.62
C LYS A 201 -21.40 36.72 -11.22
N TYR A 202 -20.53 36.49 -10.24
CA TYR A 202 -20.72 36.99 -8.88
C TYR A 202 -20.83 38.52 -8.83
N ARG A 203 -19.94 39.24 -9.55
CA ARG A 203 -19.97 40.72 -9.63
C ARG A 203 -21.25 41.24 -10.28
N GLN A 204 -21.80 40.50 -11.24
CA GLN A 204 -23.03 40.85 -11.96
C GLN A 204 -24.30 40.41 -11.21
N GLY A 205 -24.18 39.71 -10.07
CA GLY A 205 -25.31 39.16 -9.33
C GLY A 205 -25.97 37.96 -10.01
N GLU A 206 -25.27 37.32 -10.95
CA GLU A 206 -25.73 36.17 -11.70
C GLU A 206 -25.45 34.85 -10.97
N ARG A 207 -26.17 33.79 -11.35
CA ARG A 207 -25.98 32.44 -10.78
C ARG A 207 -24.63 31.86 -11.23
N THR A 208 -23.80 31.49 -10.25
CA THR A 208 -22.48 30.87 -10.48
C THR A 208 -22.54 29.36 -10.69
N GLY A 209 -23.68 28.72 -10.39
CA GLY A 209 -23.94 27.30 -10.62
C GLY A 209 -24.61 27.05 -11.98
N ALA A 210 -24.83 25.78 -12.31
CA ALA A 210 -25.66 25.39 -13.45
C ALA A 210 -27.12 25.86 -13.24
N GLU A 211 -27.82 26.18 -14.32
CA GLU A 211 -29.25 26.43 -14.28
C GLU A 211 -29.98 25.13 -13.91
N ALA A 212 -31.03 25.24 -13.09
CA ALA A 212 -31.87 24.10 -12.80
C ALA A 212 -32.65 23.72 -14.06
N GLU A 213 -32.55 22.45 -14.47
CA GLU A 213 -33.35 21.86 -15.54
C GLU A 213 -34.85 22.10 -15.25
N THR A 214 -35.52 22.86 -16.11
CA THR A 214 -36.94 23.20 -15.91
C THR A 214 -37.79 22.03 -16.41
N GLY A 215 -37.87 20.95 -15.62
CA GLY A 215 -38.66 19.76 -15.98
C GLY A 215 -38.39 18.48 -15.21
N GLY A 216 -37.38 18.44 -14.33
CA GLY A 216 -37.15 17.31 -13.43
C GLY A 216 -37.47 17.71 -12.00
N ASP A 217 -38.35 16.96 -11.34
CA ASP A 217 -38.42 16.91 -9.87
C ASP A 217 -37.10 16.33 -9.35
N GLY A 218 -36.03 17.11 -9.43
CA GLY A 218 -34.66 16.75 -9.09
C GLY A 218 -34.47 16.74 -7.58
N ARG A 219 -35.13 15.79 -6.90
CA ARG A 219 -34.74 15.37 -5.56
C ARG A 219 -33.43 14.61 -5.68
N ALA A 220 -32.31 15.32 -5.58
CA ALA A 220 -31.02 14.70 -5.34
C ALA A 220 -31.04 14.09 -3.92
N SER A 221 -31.26 12.78 -3.84
CA SER A 221 -31.19 11.88 -2.68
C SER A 221 -31.61 12.45 -1.32
N GLU A 222 -32.78 12.01 -0.86
CA GLU A 222 -33.07 11.93 0.57
C GLU A 222 -32.26 10.75 1.14
N VAL A 223 -31.15 11.04 1.82
CA VAL A 223 -30.42 10.04 2.59
C VAL A 223 -31.23 9.86 3.88
N GLY A 224 -31.96 8.75 3.95
CA GLY A 224 -32.69 8.37 5.16
C GLY A 224 -31.73 8.12 6.32
N GLU A 225 -31.91 8.86 7.40
CA GLU A 225 -31.45 8.49 8.74
C GLU A 225 -32.30 7.35 9.32
#